data_AF-A0A8X6J4V5-F1
#
_entry.id   AF-A0A8X6J4V5-F1
#
_cell.length_a   1.000
_cell.length_b   1.000
_cell.length_c   1.000
_cell.angle_alpha   90.00
_cell.angle_beta   90.00
_cell.angle_gamma   90.00
#
_symmetry.space_group_name_H-M   'P 1'
#
loop_
_entity.id
_entity.type
_entity.pdbx_description
1 polymer ?
#
loop_
_entity_poly.entity_id
_entity_poly.type
_entity_poly.pdbx_seq_one_letter_code
_entity_poly.pdbx_strand_id
1 'polypeptide(L)'
;METAGVERIQLLNKSNWNSWKENMKFLLIERGCWSFIEGMEPPLDETTATRCDKSEYKQRQDRALATLYYGIEEQYRTLISSTTNPSKAWIILKEQLEPVSRASVI
;
A
#
# COMPACT_ATOMS: atom_id res chain seq x y z
N MET A 1 -13.38 -23.94 -17.80
CA MET A 1 -12.99 -23.64 -16.41
C MET A 1 -12.92 -22.13 -16.32
N GLU A 2 -14.05 -21.52 -15.95
CA GLU A 2 -14.15 -20.08 -15.73
C GLU A 2 -13.21 -19.75 -14.57
N THR A 3 -12.08 -19.11 -14.86
CA THR A 3 -11.23 -18.53 -13.82
C THR A 3 -12.07 -17.43 -13.20
N ALA A 4 -12.68 -17.76 -12.05
CA ALA A 4 -13.40 -16.87 -11.17
C ALA A 4 -12.74 -15.50 -11.19
N GLY A 5 -13.54 -14.46 -11.45
CA GLY A 5 -13.08 -13.10 -11.61
C GLY A 5 -12.07 -12.76 -10.53
N VAL A 6 -10.82 -12.62 -10.93
CA VAL A 6 -9.88 -11.80 -10.17
C VAL A 6 -10.56 -10.45 -10.17
N GLU A 7 -11.19 -10.07 -9.05
CA GLU A 7 -11.81 -8.77 -8.91
C GLU A 7 -10.75 -7.76 -9.34
N ARG A 8 -10.92 -7.22 -10.56
CA ARG A 8 -10.00 -6.20 -11.07
C ARG A 8 -10.25 -5.03 -10.17
N ILE A 9 -9.40 -4.86 -9.15
CA ILE A 9 -9.40 -3.66 -8.33
C ILE A 9 -9.36 -2.52 -9.34
N GLN A 10 -10.42 -1.72 -9.32
CA GLN A 10 -10.48 -0.54 -10.18
C GLN A 10 -9.28 0.32 -9.82
N LEU A 11 -8.55 0.84 -10.81
CA LEU A 11 -7.39 1.68 -10.52
C LEU A 11 -7.82 2.90 -9.70
N LEU A 12 -6.96 3.31 -8.78
CA LEU A 12 -7.22 4.44 -7.91
C LEU A 12 -7.39 5.74 -8.69
N ASN A 13 -8.52 6.42 -8.47
CA ASN A 13 -8.87 7.71 -9.04
C ASN A 13 -9.44 8.63 -7.93
N LYS A 14 -9.52 9.95 -8.19
CA LYS A 14 -9.97 10.93 -7.19
C LYS A 14 -11.34 10.65 -6.60
N SER A 15 -12.24 10.04 -7.38
CA SER A 15 -13.62 9.77 -6.95
C SER A 15 -13.82 8.41 -6.28
N ASN A 16 -12.87 7.49 -6.37
CA ASN A 16 -13.06 6.11 -5.89
C ASN A 16 -12.18 5.72 -4.68
N TRP A 17 -11.52 6.69 -4.04
CA TRP A 17 -10.63 6.45 -2.89
C TRP A 17 -11.24 5.53 -1.82
N ASN A 18 -12.49 5.76 -1.41
CA ASN A 18 -13.14 4.95 -0.37
C ASN A 18 -13.36 3.50 -0.77
N SER A 19 -13.76 3.22 -2.01
CA SER A 19 -13.93 1.84 -2.48
C SER A 19 -12.58 1.20 -2.77
N TRP A 20 -11.65 1.96 -3.35
CA TRP A 20 -10.31 1.48 -3.65
C TRP A 20 -9.54 1.09 -2.40
N LYS A 21 -9.56 1.92 -1.35
CA LYS A 21 -8.81 1.66 -0.12
C LYS A 21 -9.27 0.36 0.55
N GLU A 22 -10.57 0.05 0.50
CA GLU A 22 -11.11 -1.19 1.07
C GLU A 22 -10.70 -2.41 0.25
N ASN A 23 -10.86 -2.35 -1.07
CA ASN A 23 -10.41 -3.43 -1.96
C ASN A 23 -8.90 -3.68 -1.84
N MET A 24 -8.11 -2.60 -1.81
CA MET A 24 -6.66 -2.67 -1.66
C MET A 24 -6.26 -3.24 -0.30
N LYS A 25 -6.98 -2.87 0.77
CA LYS A 25 -6.80 -3.46 2.10
C LYS A 25 -6.99 -4.97 2.06
N PHE A 26 -8.10 -5.47 1.50
CA PHE A 26 -8.34 -6.91 1.41
C PHE A 26 -7.27 -7.64 0.59
N LEU A 27 -6.82 -7.05 -0.52
CA LEU A 27 -5.77 -7.65 -1.34
C LEU A 27 -4.41 -7.68 -0.63
N LEU A 28 -4.10 -6.67 0.17
CA LEU A 28 -2.90 -6.66 1.02
C LEU A 28 -3.01 -7.65 2.20
N ILE A 29 -4.22 -7.85 2.75
CA ILE A 29 -4.49 -8.87 3.77
C ILE A 29 -4.33 -10.28 3.17
N GLU A 30 -4.88 -10.54 1.99
CA GLU A 30 -4.72 -11.80 1.25
C GLU A 30 -3.24 -12.13 1.02
N ARG A 31 -2.44 -11.10 0.71
CA ARG A 31 -0.99 -11.22 0.51
C ARG A 31 -0.18 -11.24 1.81
N GLY A 32 -0.81 -11.10 2.98
CA GLY A 32 -0.15 -11.05 4.28
C GLY A 32 0.78 -9.84 4.44
N CYS A 33 0.54 -8.75 3.71
CA CYS A 33 1.40 -7.57 3.64
C CYS A 33 0.76 -6.32 4.28
N TRP A 34 -0.49 -6.42 4.72
CA TRP A 34 -1.23 -5.29 5.32
C TRP A 34 -0.60 -4.76 6.62
N SER A 35 0.02 -5.63 7.43
CA SER A 35 0.73 -5.23 8.66
C SER A 35 1.85 -4.21 8.41
N PHE A 36 2.54 -4.30 7.26
CA PHE A 36 3.53 -3.31 6.84
C PHE A 36 2.91 -1.96 6.50
N ILE A 37 1.68 -1.95 5.97
CA ILE A 37 0.98 -0.74 5.55
C ILE A 37 0.47 0.03 6.77
N GLU A 38 -0.06 -0.69 7.77
CA GLU A 38 -0.44 -0.09 9.06
C GLU A 38 0.77 0.33 9.90
N GLY A 39 1.98 -0.09 9.52
CA GLY A 39 3.18 0.14 10.35
C GLY A 39 3.12 -0.63 11.68
N MET A 40 2.28 -1.67 11.75
CA MET A 40 2.13 -2.53 12.92
C MET A 40 3.25 -3.57 12.99
N GLU A 41 3.87 -3.89 11.85
CA GLU A 41 5.01 -4.78 11.80
C GLU A 41 6.27 -4.08 12.36
N PRO A 42 6.83 -4.56 13.49
CA PRO A 42 8.02 -3.95 14.06
C PRO A 42 9.19 -4.06 13.08
N PRO A 43 10.12 -3.08 13.08
CA PRO A 43 11.36 -3.23 12.35
C PRO A 43 12.10 -4.46 12.87
N LEU A 44 12.70 -5.23 11.96
CA LEU A 44 13.53 -6.35 12.36
C LEU A 44 14.69 -5.85 13.24
N ASP A 45 14.88 -6.51 14.38
CA ASP A 45 16.06 -6.31 15.21
C ASP A 45 17.31 -6.72 14.44
N GLU A 46 18.17 -5.77 14.11
CA GLU A 46 19.34 -6.02 13.26
C GLU A 46 20.35 -6.99 13.89
N THR A 47 20.30 -7.12 15.22
CA THR A 47 21.16 -7.95 16.08
C THR A 47 20.67 -9.39 16.22
N THR A 48 19.35 -9.64 16.16
CA THR A 48 18.76 -10.98 16.31
C THR A 48 18.23 -11.56 15.00
N ALA A 49 17.89 -10.72 14.02
CA ALA A 49 17.35 -11.15 12.75
C ALA A 49 18.40 -11.83 11.88
N THR A 50 18.10 -13.04 11.42
CA THR A 50 18.96 -13.78 10.50
C THR A 50 18.95 -13.10 9.13
N ARG A 51 19.97 -13.36 8.31
CA ARG A 51 19.99 -12.93 6.89
C ARG A 51 18.72 -13.38 6.13
N CYS A 52 18.12 -14.51 6.51
CA CYS A 52 16.84 -14.98 5.97
C CYS A 52 15.70 -14.05 6.36
N ASP A 53 15.52 -13.74 7.65
CA ASP A 53 14.50 -12.80 8.14
C ASP A 53 14.58 -11.44 7.43
N LYS A 54 15.79 -10.87 7.33
CA LYS A 54 16.03 -9.59 6.63
C LYS A 54 15.60 -9.64 5.17
N SER A 55 15.83 -10.77 4.51
CA SER A 55 15.46 -10.98 3.10
C SER A 55 13.95 -11.17 2.95
N GLU A 56 13.31 -11.93 3.84
CA GLU A 56 11.86 -12.14 3.83
C GLU A 56 11.09 -10.85 4.14
N TYR A 57 11.53 -10.08 5.13
CA TYR A 57 10.92 -8.79 5.48
C TYR A 57 10.99 -7.83 4.30
N LYS A 58 12.16 -7.71 3.67
CA LYS A 58 12.32 -6.88 2.46
C LYS A 58 11.44 -7.37 1.31
N GLN A 59 11.33 -8.68 1.12
CA GLN A 59 10.48 -9.26 0.07
C GLN A 59 9.00 -8.96 0.32
N ARG A 60 8.52 -9.04 1.57
CA ARG A 60 7.14 -8.68 1.91
C ARG A 60 6.89 -7.18 1.75
N GLN A 61 7.83 -6.33 2.14
CA GLN A 61 7.75 -4.88 1.88
C GLN A 61 7.66 -4.57 0.39
N ASP A 62 8.52 -5.18 -0.43
CA ASP A 62 8.53 -4.98 -1.88
C ASP A 62 7.23 -5.48 -2.52
N ARG A 63 6.72 -6.63 -2.07
CA ARG A 63 5.41 -7.15 -2.49
C ARG A 63 4.27 -6.20 -2.13
N ALA A 64 4.30 -5.60 -0.94
CA ALA A 64 3.30 -4.61 -0.52
C ALA A 64 3.35 -3.37 -1.42
N LEU A 65 4.55 -2.85 -1.68
CA LEU A 65 4.77 -1.65 -2.49
C LEU A 65 4.39 -1.89 -3.96
N ALA A 66 4.78 -3.02 -4.54
CA ALA A 66 4.40 -3.42 -5.89
C ALA A 66 2.88 -3.55 -6.02
N THR A 67 2.23 -4.14 -5.01
CA THR A 67 0.77 -4.26 -4.96
C THR A 67 0.07 -2.89 -5.00
N LEU A 68 0.56 -1.94 -4.21
CA LEU A 68 0.08 -0.55 -4.28
C LEU A 68 0.31 0.06 -5.66
N TYR A 69 1.52 -0.09 -6.21
CA TYR A 69 1.90 0.46 -7.50
C TYR A 69 1.01 -0.02 -8.66
N TYR A 70 0.69 -1.31 -8.69
CA TYR A 70 -0.20 -1.86 -9.72
C TYR A 70 -1.67 -1.47 -9.52
N GLY A 71 -2.08 -1.20 -8.28
CA GLY A 71 -3.45 -0.82 -7.97
C GLY A 71 -3.80 0.64 -8.19
N ILE A 72 -2.83 1.51 -8.46
CA ILE A 72 -3.06 2.95 -8.67
C ILE A 72 -2.87 3.38 -10.13
N GLU A 73 -3.56 4.44 -10.52
CA GLU A 73 -3.35 5.09 -11.81
C GLU A 73 -1.95 5.72 -11.91
N GLU A 74 -1.47 5.87 -13.15
CA GLU A 74 -0.14 6.39 -13.46
C GLU A 74 0.15 7.75 -12.80
N GLN A 75 -0.86 8.61 -12.70
CA GLN A 75 -0.77 9.91 -12.03
C GLN A 75 -0.35 9.81 -10.55
N TYR A 76 -0.73 8.73 -9.85
CA TYR A 76 -0.35 8.50 -8.45
C TYR A 76 0.90 7.62 -8.32
N ARG A 77 1.26 6.85 -9.35
CA ARG A 77 2.49 6.05 -9.36
C ARG A 77 3.72 6.90 -9.12
N THR A 78 3.77 8.09 -9.72
CA THR A 78 4.88 9.03 -9.54
C THR A 78 5.03 9.49 -8.09
N LEU A 79 3.94 9.57 -7.32
CA LEU A 79 3.96 9.97 -5.91
C LEU A 79 4.64 8.93 -5.02
N ILE A 80 4.31 7.65 -5.24
CA ILE A 80 4.85 6.57 -4.42
C ILE A 80 6.16 6.01 -4.98
N SER A 81 6.50 6.28 -6.24
CA SER A 81 7.75 5.85 -6.88
C SER A 81 9.00 6.43 -6.19
N SER A 82 8.87 7.56 -5.49
CA SER A 82 9.96 8.13 -4.70
C SER A 82 10.11 7.49 -3.31
N THR A 83 9.18 6.62 -2.92
CA THR A 83 9.11 6.03 -1.58
C THR A 83 9.42 4.54 -1.63
N THR A 84 10.30 4.09 -0.74
CA THR A 84 10.64 2.66 -0.55
C THR A 84 9.80 2.00 0.54
N ASN A 85 9.05 2.79 1.31
CA ASN A 85 8.27 2.32 2.46
C ASN A 85 6.78 2.21 2.08
N PRO A 86 6.18 1.01 2.10
CA PRO A 86 4.79 0.83 1.70
C PRO A 86 3.81 1.61 2.60
N SER A 87 4.09 1.75 3.90
CA SER A 87 3.30 2.58 4.83
C SER A 87 3.34 4.07 4.45
N LYS A 88 4.52 4.60 4.12
CA LYS A 88 4.63 5.99 3.65
C LYS A 88 3.90 6.20 2.33
N ALA A 89 4.00 5.24 1.41
CA ALA A 89 3.29 5.29 0.14
C ALA A 89 1.78 5.38 0.36
N TRP A 90 1.24 4.57 1.28
CA TRP A 90 -0.17 4.62 1.67
C TRP A 90 -0.58 5.96 2.27
N ILE A 91 0.23 6.53 3.16
CA ILE A 91 -0.03 7.84 3.77
C ILE A 91 -0.06 8.95 2.71
N ILE A 92 0.91 8.97 1.79
CA ILE A 92 0.96 9.96 0.70
C ILE A 92 -0.29 9.86 -0.18
N LEU A 93 -0.70 8.63 -0.54
CA LEU A 93 -1.93 8.42 -1.31
C LEU A 93 -3.15 8.94 -0.55
N LYS A 94 -3.23 8.67 0.76
CA LYS A 94 -4.29 9.18 1.63
C LYS A 94 -4.29 10.72 1.66
N GLU A 95 -3.16 11.38 1.84
CA GLU A 95 -3.09 12.84 1.90
C GLU A 95 -3.46 13.53 0.57
N GLN A 96 -3.19 12.89 -0.57
CA GLN A 96 -3.55 13.43 -1.88
C GLN A 96 -5.02 13.21 -2.26
N LEU A 97 -5.66 12.18 -1.70
CA LEU A 97 -7.00 11.72 -2.12
C LEU A 97 -8.07 11.87 -1.07
N GLU A 98 -7.71 11.80 0.20
CA GLU A 98 -8.54 12.31 1.27
C GLU A 98 -8.45 13.84 1.13
N PRO A 99 -9.56 14.54 0.80
CA PRO A 99 -9.59 15.97 0.95
C PRO A 99 -9.48 16.22 2.45
N VAL A 100 -8.25 16.33 2.96
CA VAL A 100 -8.02 17.03 4.20
C VAL A 100 -8.60 18.40 3.90
N SER A 101 -9.76 18.67 4.48
CA SER A 101 -10.34 19.99 4.57
C SER A 101 -9.21 20.92 4.99
N ARG A 102 -8.52 21.54 4.03
CA ARG A 102 -7.75 22.78 4.20
C ARG A 102 -8.76 23.91 4.41
N ALA A 103 -9.75 23.65 5.24
CA ALA A 103 -10.65 24.57 5.88
C ALA A 103 -10.21 24.64 7.34
N SER A 104 -8.92 24.94 7.56
CA SER A 104 -8.60 25.88 8.62
C SER A 104 -9.01 27.27 8.11
N VAL A 105 -10.33 27.51 8.15
CA VAL A 105 -10.94 28.69 8.81
C VAL A 105 -10.07 28.98 10.05
N ILE A 106 -9.44 30.15 10.27
CA ILE A 106 -9.67 31.57 9.98
C ILE A 106 -8.32 32.26 9.89
#